data_AF-H1S1L5-F1
#
_entry.id   AF-H1S1L5-F1
#
_cell.length_a   1.000
_cell.length_b   1.000
_cell.length_c   1.000
_cell.angle_alpha   90.00
_cell.angle_beta   90.00
_cell.angle_gamma   90.00
#
_symmetry.space_group_name_H-M   'P 1'
#
loop_
_entity.id
_entity.type
_entity.pdbx_description
1 polymer ?
#
loop_
_entity_poly.entity_id
_entity_poly.type
_entity_poly.pdbx_seq_one_letter_code
_entity_poly.pdbx_strand_id
1 'polypeptide(L)'
;MAGALLGAMCYASPDAAADAYYSGAAPSQTPGGTSYLSAFVKDAGVWKLRRYQVNSAGEVATLTDAVLPTMTFPACDPLENFKDGMTVGWGVVAAMVLAWGVTVLRRGL
;
A
#
# COMPACT_ATOMS: atom_id res chain seq x y z
N MET A 1 12.80 13.88 1.90
CA MET A 1 11.66 13.68 2.83
C MET A 1 11.70 12.21 3.20
N ALA A 2 11.71 11.87 4.49
CA ALA A 2 11.69 10.46 4.91
C ALA A 2 10.28 9.90 4.70
N GLY A 3 10.17 8.81 3.94
CA GLY A 3 8.96 8.03 3.78
C GLY A 3 8.69 7.13 4.99
N ALA A 4 7.62 6.33 4.91
CA ALA A 4 7.18 5.42 5.96
C ALA A 4 7.23 3.96 5.48
N LEU A 5 7.96 3.11 6.19
CA LEU A 5 8.12 1.69 5.87
C LEU A 5 6.95 0.88 6.47
N LEU A 6 6.22 0.18 5.63
CA LEU A 6 5.21 -0.79 6.04
C LEU A 6 5.50 -2.14 5.37
N GLY A 7 5.84 -3.14 6.18
CA GLY A 7 6.32 -4.43 5.68
C GLY A 7 7.62 -4.24 4.88
N ALA A 8 7.57 -4.53 3.58
CA ALA A 8 8.68 -4.36 2.64
C ALA A 8 8.48 -3.17 1.67
N MET A 9 7.43 -2.37 1.85
CA MET A 9 7.09 -1.26 0.95
C MET A 9 7.30 0.08 1.63
N CYS A 10 7.95 1.01 0.92
CA CYS A 10 8.16 2.37 1.37
C CYS A 10 7.09 3.30 0.80
N TYR A 11 6.33 3.96 1.67
CA TYR A 11 5.30 4.92 1.31
C TYR A 11 5.81 6.35 1.40
N ALA A 12 5.22 7.25 0.61
CA ALA A 12 5.64 8.66 0.55
C ALA A 12 5.41 9.43 1.86
N SER A 13 4.45 8.99 2.69
CA SER A 13 4.15 9.60 3.99
C SER A 13 3.63 8.56 4.99
N PRO A 14 3.70 8.85 6.31
CA PRO A 14 3.09 8.01 7.34
C PRO A 14 1.58 7.80 7.14
N ASP A 15 0.86 8.82 6.63
CA ASP A 15 -0.57 8.71 6.35
C ASP A 15 -0.86 7.71 5.22
N ALA A 16 -0.03 7.70 4.18
CA ALA A 16 -0.16 6.73 3.09
C ALA A 16 0.12 5.29 3.55
N ALA A 17 1.09 5.11 4.46
CA ALA A 17 1.34 3.82 5.09
C ALA A 17 0.16 3.39 5.99
N ALA A 18 -0.40 4.31 6.78
CA ALA A 18 -1.59 4.01 7.61
C ALA A 18 -2.79 3.64 6.73
N ASP A 19 -2.98 4.34 5.62
CA ASP A 19 -4.05 4.04 4.66
C ASP A 19 -3.91 2.63 4.08
N ALA A 20 -2.70 2.25 3.66
CA ALA A 20 -2.42 0.91 3.17
C ALA A 20 -2.62 -0.18 4.24
N TYR A 21 -2.21 0.09 5.48
CA TYR A 21 -2.38 -0.84 6.59
C TYR A 21 -3.85 -1.10 6.91
N TYR A 22 -4.64 -0.04 7.13
CA TYR A 22 -6.04 -0.19 7.54
C TYR A 22 -6.96 -0.65 6.41
N SER A 23 -6.71 -0.22 5.17
CA SER A 23 -7.48 -0.69 4.01
C SER A 23 -7.18 -2.14 3.63
N GLY A 24 -5.98 -2.65 3.96
CA GLY A 24 -5.61 -4.05 3.74
C GLY A 24 -6.19 -5.02 4.78
N ALA A 25 -6.69 -4.52 5.90
CA ALA A 25 -7.25 -5.36 6.95
C ALA A 25 -8.67 -5.81 6.63
N ALA A 26 -8.89 -7.13 6.61
CA ALA A 26 -10.19 -7.72 6.35
C ALA A 26 -11.21 -7.35 7.46
N PRO A 27 -12.48 -7.08 7.11
CA PRO A 27 -13.53 -6.95 8.10
C PRO A 27 -13.70 -8.25 8.92
N SER A 28 -13.96 -8.11 10.21
CA SER A 28 -14.34 -9.25 11.07
C SER A 28 -15.85 -9.36 11.16
N GLN A 29 -16.38 -10.58 11.12
CA GLN A 29 -17.79 -10.87 11.24
C GLN A 29 -18.03 -11.92 12.32
N THR A 30 -19.03 -11.70 13.16
CA THR A 30 -19.57 -12.71 14.09
C THR A 30 -21.00 -13.04 13.65
N PRO A 31 -21.23 -14.20 13.02
CA PRO A 31 -22.56 -14.58 12.55
C PRO A 31 -23.48 -14.95 13.72
N GLY A 32 -24.78 -14.66 13.57
CA GLY A 32 -25.82 -14.94 14.54
C GLY A 32 -27.19 -14.49 14.02
N GLY A 33 -28.26 -14.64 14.83
CA GLY A 33 -29.59 -14.14 14.47
C GLY A 33 -29.61 -12.63 14.17
N THR A 34 -28.73 -11.89 14.84
CA THR A 34 -28.18 -10.60 14.37
C THR A 34 -26.70 -10.81 14.16
N SER A 35 -26.20 -10.54 12.96
CA SER A 35 -24.78 -10.64 12.64
C SER A 35 -24.08 -9.33 12.95
N TYR A 36 -22.89 -9.41 13.54
CA TYR A 36 -22.07 -8.22 13.82
C TYR A 36 -20.90 -8.17 12.86
N LEU A 37 -20.64 -7.00 12.30
CA LEU A 37 -19.51 -6.77 11.40
C LEU A 37 -18.68 -5.61 11.93
N SER A 38 -17.36 -5.72 11.90
CA SER A 38 -16.45 -4.63 12.25
C SER A 38 -15.44 -4.40 11.13
N ALA A 39 -15.30 -3.14 10.71
CA ALA A 39 -14.40 -2.75 9.64
C ALA A 39 -13.68 -1.44 9.98
N PHE A 40 -12.50 -1.25 9.40
CA PHE A 40 -11.81 0.02 9.44
C PHE A 40 -12.41 0.97 8.41
N VAL A 41 -12.78 2.17 8.83
CA VAL A 41 -13.37 3.21 7.99
C VAL A 41 -12.63 4.51 8.22
N LYS A 42 -12.27 5.19 7.13
CA LYS A 42 -11.69 6.54 7.19
C LYS A 42 -12.82 7.56 7.07
N ASP A 43 -13.01 8.35 8.12
CA ASP A 43 -14.08 9.36 8.20
C ASP A 43 -13.47 10.71 8.57
N ALA A 44 -13.71 11.73 7.74
CA ALA A 44 -13.08 13.05 7.85
C ALA A 44 -11.54 13.01 8.03
N GLY A 45 -10.88 12.06 7.36
CA GLY A 45 -9.42 11.89 7.42
C GLY A 45 -8.91 11.08 8.62
N VAL A 46 -9.79 10.69 9.55
CA VAL A 46 -9.43 9.93 10.75
C VAL A 46 -9.87 8.48 10.59
N TRP A 47 -8.97 7.54 10.86
CA TRP A 47 -9.29 6.12 10.89
C TRP A 47 -10.10 5.76 12.14
N LYS A 48 -11.20 5.04 11.93
CA LYS A 48 -12.10 4.55 12.98
C LYS A 48 -12.36 3.07 12.78
N LEU A 49 -12.51 2.32 13.86
CA LEU A 49 -13.12 1.00 13.84
C LEU A 49 -14.63 1.18 13.97
N ARG A 50 -15.37 0.90 12.90
CA ARG A 50 -16.83 0.97 12.88
C ARG A 50 -17.43 -0.41 13.03
N ARG A 51 -18.37 -0.56 13.95
CA ARG A 51 -19.18 -1.76 14.13
C ARG A 51 -20.56 -1.58 13.53
N TYR A 52 -21.03 -2.59 12.84
CA TYR A 52 -22.35 -2.69 12.24
C TYR A 52 -23.09 -3.90 12.82
N GLN A 53 -24.41 -3.78 12.92
CA GLN A 53 -25.31 -4.90 13.11
C GLN A 53 -26.10 -5.13 11.83
N VAL A 54 -26.31 -6.40 11.49
CA VAL A 54 -27.13 -6.85 10.37
C VAL A 54 -28.21 -7.77 10.94
N ASN A 55 -29.46 -7.34 10.86
CA ASN A 55 -30.58 -8.16 11.35
C ASN A 55 -30.97 -9.24 10.33
N SER A 56 -31.91 -10.10 10.71
CA SER A 56 -32.42 -11.18 9.84
C SER A 56 -33.18 -10.70 8.60
N ALA A 57 -33.63 -9.43 8.59
CA ALA A 57 -34.21 -8.77 7.42
C ALA A 57 -33.15 -8.19 6.47
N GLY A 58 -31.87 -8.26 6.83
CA GLY A 58 -30.75 -7.72 6.05
C GLY A 58 -30.51 -6.22 6.26
N GLU A 59 -31.18 -5.58 7.21
CA GLU A 59 -30.96 -4.17 7.52
C GLU A 59 -29.63 -3.99 8.25
N VAL A 60 -28.83 -3.04 7.77
CA VAL A 60 -27.53 -2.69 8.34
C VAL A 60 -27.65 -1.41 9.15
N ALA A 61 -27.31 -1.47 10.44
CA ALA A 61 -27.24 -0.30 11.30
C ALA A 61 -25.84 -0.15 11.90
N THR A 62 -25.37 1.09 12.03
CA THR A 62 -24.10 1.39 12.70
C THR A 62 -24.32 1.31 14.20
N LEU A 63 -23.49 0.53 14.90
CA LEU A 63 -23.58 0.33 16.34
C LEU A 63 -22.71 1.35 17.08
N THR A 64 -21.43 1.41 16.74
CA THR A 64 -20.41 2.19 17.46
C THR A 64 -19.23 2.51 16.55
N ASP A 65 -18.59 3.65 16.82
CA ASP A 65 -17.33 4.08 16.22
C ASP A 65 -16.28 4.22 17.32
N ALA A 66 -15.07 3.71 17.09
CA ALA A 66 -13.91 3.96 17.93
C ALA A 66 -12.79 4.60 17.10
N VAL A 67 -12.31 5.77 17.52
CA VAL A 67 -11.18 6.45 16.87
C VAL A 67 -9.90 5.67 17.12
N LEU A 68 -9.09 5.50 16.07
CA LEU A 68 -7.82 4.78 16.16
C LEU A 68 -6.65 5.75 16.38
N PRO A 69 -5.63 5.32 17.13
CA PRO A 69 -4.43 6.12 17.32
C PRO A 69 -3.66 6.27 16.01
N THR A 70 -2.90 7.35 15.90
CA THR A 70 -1.93 7.54 14.82
C THR A 70 -0.82 6.49 14.94
N MET A 71 -0.54 5.78 13.86
CA MET A 71 0.56 4.81 13.81
C MET A 71 1.89 5.48 13.48
N THR A 72 2.96 4.96 14.07
CA THR A 72 4.34 5.35 13.76
C THR A 72 5.01 4.25 12.95
N PHE A 73 5.62 4.62 11.84
CA PHE A 73 6.33 3.71 10.95
C PHE A 73 7.83 3.99 10.97
N PRO A 74 8.68 2.98 10.79
CA PRO A 74 10.10 3.20 10.53
C PRO A 74 10.29 4.09 9.30
N ALA A 75 11.33 4.92 9.30
CA ALA A 75 11.65 5.76 8.16
C ALA A 75 12.24 4.93 7.00
N CYS A 76 11.96 5.33 5.76
CA CYS A 76 12.58 4.77 4.55
C CYS A 76 12.76 5.85 3.48
N ASP A 77 13.65 5.63 2.50
CA ASP A 77 13.80 6.52 1.33
C ASP A 77 13.01 5.95 0.13
N PRO A 78 11.87 6.54 -0.27
CA PRO A 78 11.12 6.06 -1.43
C PRO A 78 11.88 6.25 -2.75
N LEU A 79 12.89 7.12 -2.77
CA LEU A 79 13.70 7.41 -3.95
C LEU A 79 14.76 6.34 -4.22
N GLU A 80 15.08 5.51 -3.23
CA GLU A 80 16.09 4.45 -3.35
C GLU A 80 15.67 3.40 -4.38
N ASN A 81 14.44 2.88 -4.28
CA ASN A 81 13.88 1.95 -5.26
C ASN A 81 13.84 2.53 -6.68
N PHE A 82 13.57 3.83 -6.82
CA PHE A 82 13.56 4.49 -8.12
C PHE A 82 14.97 4.58 -8.72
N LYS A 83 15.98 4.92 -7.90
CA LYS A 83 17.38 4.96 -8.32
C LYS A 83 17.89 3.57 -8.72
N ASP A 84 17.49 2.53 -8.00
CA ASP A 84 17.85 1.15 -8.35
C ASP A 84 17.25 0.75 -9.69
N GLY A 85 15.96 1.02 -9.91
CA GLY A 85 15.29 0.77 -11.19
C GLY A 85 15.94 1.54 -12.35
N MET A 86 16.30 2.81 -12.12
CA MET A 86 17.00 3.63 -13.11
C MET A 86 18.39 3.07 -13.44
N THR A 87 19.13 2.61 -12.43
CA THR A 87 20.47 2.03 -12.61
C THR A 87 20.41 0.75 -13.44
N VAL A 88 19.46 -0.14 -13.14
CA VAL A 88 19.24 -1.36 -13.93
C VAL A 88 18.81 -1.03 -15.36
N GLY A 89 17.92 -0.05 -15.53
CA GLY A 89 17.46 0.40 -16.85
C GLY A 89 18.60 0.90 -17.74
N TRP A 90 19.49 1.73 -17.21
CA TRP A 90 20.68 2.18 -17.94
C TRP A 90 21.66 1.05 -18.25
N GLY A 91 21.77 0.06 -17.37
CA GLY A 91 22.55 -1.16 -17.63
C GLY A 91 22.06 -1.91 -18.88
N VAL A 92 20.75 -2.06 -19.03
CA VAL A 92 20.15 -2.71 -20.21
C VAL A 92 20.42 -1.90 -21.49
N VAL A 93 20.23 -0.58 -21.45
CA VAL A 93 20.51 0.30 -22.60
C VAL A 93 21.97 0.19 -23.02
N ALA A 94 22.91 0.25 -22.08
CA ALA A 94 24.33 0.11 -22.36
C ALA A 94 24.66 -1.23 -23.03
N ALA A 95 24.06 -2.33 -22.55
CA ALA A 95 24.24 -3.65 -23.16
C ALA A 95 23.70 -3.72 -24.61
N MET A 96 22.54 -3.13 -24.88
CA MET A 96 21.98 -3.08 -26.24
C MET A 96 22.83 -2.24 -27.19
N VAL A 97 23.35 -1.10 -26.73
CA VAL A 97 24.24 -0.24 -27.54
C VAL A 97 25.54 -0.96 -27.87
N LEU A 98 26.13 -1.69 -26.91
CA LEU A 98 27.33 -2.49 -27.15
C LEU A 98 27.06 -3.62 -28.16
N ALA A 99 25.96 -4.35 -28.03
CA ALA A 99 25.58 -5.39 -28.97
C ALA A 99 25.39 -4.83 -30.39
N TRP A 100 24.69 -3.70 -30.51
CA TRP A 100 24.53 -3.01 -31.79
C TRP A 100 25.88 -2.58 -32.38
N GLY A 101 26.76 -1.96 -31.58
CA GLY A 101 28.11 -1.57 -31.99
C GLY A 101 28.92 -2.74 -32.55
N VAL A 102 28.88 -3.91 -31.88
CA VAL A 102 29.55 -5.13 -32.37
C VAL A 102 28.98 -5.58 -33.72
N THR A 103 27.66 -5.53 -33.90
CA THR A 103 27.04 -5.92 -35.19
C THR A 103 27.39 -4.95 -36.32
N VAL A 104 27.51 -3.65 -36.04
CA VAL A 104 27.90 -2.64 -37.03
C VAL A 104 29.35 -2.83 -37.44
N LEU A 105 30.26 -3.06 -36.47
CA LEU A 105 31.67 -3.32 -36.74
C LEU A 105 31.88 -4.58 -37.58
N ARG A 106 31.12 -5.66 -37.30
CA ARG A 106 31.18 -6.90 -38.10
C ARG A 106 30.64 -6.76 -39.52
N ARG A 107 29.84 -5.73 -39.82
CA ARG A 107 29.34 -5.46 -41.18
C ARG A 107 30.30 -4.57 -41.99
N GLY A 108 31.16 -3.82 -41.31
CA GLY A 108 32.14 -2.93 -41.95
C GLY A 108 33.50 -3.57 -42.24
N LEU A 109 33.77 -4.74 -41.64
CA LEU A 109 34.88 -5.64 -41.96
C LEU A 109 34.45 -6.69 -42.98
#